data_AF-A0AA37M6R8-F1
#
_entry.id   AF-A0AA37M6R8-F1
#
_cell.length_a   1.000
_cell.length_b   1.000
_cell.length_c   1.000
_cell.angle_alpha   90.00
_cell.angle_beta   90.00
_cell.angle_gamma   90.00
#
_symmetry.space_group_name_H-M   'P 1'
#
loop_
_entity.id
_entity.type
_entity.pdbx_description
1 polymer ?
#
loop_
_entity_poly.entity_id
_entity_poly.type
_entity_poly.pdbx_seq_one_letter_code
_entity_poly.pdbx_strand_id
1 'polypeptide(L)'
;MLTAGLADTVTLAFIAPTHNQSAHTAAATYRRHLTNPQTGPIPFVPTTLEHAFAAIATAGLPDHARALHRRYTDFWLVDGELDLAAAAATQKPNEGMTALDTDAAYRHRMASSRSRKAA
;
A
#
# COMPACT_ATOMS: atom_id res chain seq x y z
N MET A 1 34.26 16.87 15.70
CA MET A 1 34.53 16.90 14.25
C MET A 1 34.64 15.49 13.72
N LEU A 2 33.91 15.17 12.66
CA LEU A 2 34.11 13.91 11.95
C LEU A 2 35.46 13.90 11.24
N THR A 3 36.08 12.73 11.13
CA THR A 3 37.48 12.55 10.69
C THR A 3 37.79 13.14 9.30
N ALA A 4 36.78 13.40 8.47
CA ALA A 4 36.92 13.99 7.14
C ALA A 4 36.61 15.50 7.06
N GLY A 5 36.29 16.16 8.18
CA GLY A 5 36.03 17.61 8.23
C GLY A 5 34.75 18.09 7.53
N LEU A 6 33.92 17.17 7.03
CA LEU A 6 32.69 17.48 6.28
C LEU A 6 31.57 18.09 7.13
N ALA A 7 31.57 17.83 8.44
CA ALA A 7 30.59 18.36 9.37
C ALA A 7 31.10 18.29 10.82
N ASP A 8 30.62 19.21 11.65
CA ASP A 8 30.89 19.24 13.08
C ASP A 8 30.12 18.15 13.83
N THR A 9 28.87 17.91 13.41
CA THR A 9 27.93 16.93 13.97
C THR A 9 27.15 16.26 12.85
N VAL A 10 26.90 14.95 12.95
CA VAL A 10 26.03 14.20 12.04
C VAL A 10 25.12 13.27 12.82
N THR A 11 23.89 13.11 12.34
CA THR A 11 22.93 12.11 12.82
C THR A 11 22.51 11.24 11.65
N LEU A 12 22.53 9.92 11.84
CA LEU A 12 21.99 8.97 10.89
C LEU A 12 20.51 8.71 11.23
N ALA A 13 19.61 9.32 10.47
CA ALA A 13 18.18 9.08 10.60
C ALA A 13 17.74 7.94 9.67
N PHE A 14 17.04 6.95 10.23
CA PHE A 14 16.35 5.92 9.45
C PHE A 14 14.85 6.19 9.52
N ILE A 15 14.20 6.35 8.37
CA ILE A 15 12.80 6.74 8.28
C ILE A 15 12.04 5.69 7.49
N ALA A 16 10.96 5.15 8.06
CA ALA A 16 10.04 4.23 7.40
C ALA A 16 8.58 4.50 7.81
N PRO A 17 7.57 4.21 6.96
CA PRO A 17 6.17 4.29 7.35
C PRO A 17 5.86 3.38 8.53
N THR A 18 4.98 3.81 9.44
CA THR A 18 4.66 3.10 10.70
C THR A 18 4.22 1.65 10.47
N HIS A 19 3.54 1.37 9.36
CA HIS A 19 3.05 0.03 9.02
C HIS A 19 4.13 -0.90 8.41
N ASN A 20 5.34 -0.42 8.13
CA ASN A 20 6.41 -1.24 7.53
C ASN A 20 7.20 -1.99 8.62
N GLN A 21 6.61 -3.08 9.11
CA GLN A 21 7.20 -3.89 10.20
C GLN A 21 8.56 -4.49 9.85
N SER A 22 8.78 -4.86 8.59
CA SER A 22 10.06 -5.40 8.12
C SER A 22 11.17 -4.34 8.22
N ALA A 23 10.90 -3.11 7.81
CA ALA A 23 11.85 -2.00 7.94
C ALA A 23 12.17 -1.68 9.40
N HIS A 24 11.16 -1.63 10.26
CA HIS A 24 11.36 -1.39 11.71
C HIS A 24 12.15 -2.52 12.38
N THR A 25 11.90 -3.77 11.98
CA THR A 25 12.67 -4.93 12.44
C THR A 25 14.14 -4.83 12.01
N ALA A 26 14.40 -4.48 10.75
CA ALA A 26 15.76 -4.28 10.24
C ALA A 26 16.51 -3.16 10.99
N ALA A 27 15.84 -2.02 11.23
CA ALA A 27 16.41 -0.91 11.99
C ALA A 27 16.70 -1.29 13.45
N ALA A 28 15.82 -2.07 14.08
CA ALA A 28 16.03 -2.57 15.43
C ALA A 28 17.23 -3.53 15.51
N THR A 29 17.36 -4.42 14.53
CA THR A 29 18.53 -5.32 14.42
C THR A 29 19.81 -4.53 14.22
N TYR A 30 19.83 -3.58 13.27
CA TYR A 30 21.00 -2.72 13.05
C TYR A 30 21.42 -1.98 14.33
N ARG A 31 20.45 -1.40 15.05
CA ARG A 31 20.71 -0.70 16.32
C ARG A 31 21.37 -1.58 17.38
N ARG A 32 21.03 -2.88 17.43
CA ARG A 32 21.65 -3.85 18.37
C ARG A 32 23.11 -4.16 18.04
N HIS A 33 23.53 -3.96 16.79
CA HIS A 33 24.92 -4.14 16.38
C HIS A 33 25.79 -2.89 16.61
N LEU A 34 25.21 -1.78 17.07
CA LEU A 34 25.95 -0.55 17.39
C LEU A 34 26.39 -0.54 18.85
N THR A 35 27.64 -0.17 19.11
CA THR A 35 28.20 -0.08 20.47
C THR A 35 27.56 1.04 21.30
N ASN A 36 27.34 2.22 20.70
CA ASN A 36 26.74 3.39 21.35
C ASN A 36 25.73 4.08 20.40
N PRO A 37 24.56 3.48 20.15
CA PRO A 37 23.65 3.94 19.11
C PRO A 37 23.07 5.35 19.34
N GLN A 38 23.04 5.86 20.58
CA GLN A 38 22.47 7.18 20.90
C GLN A 38 23.51 8.24 21.26
N THR A 39 24.68 7.82 21.74
CA THR A 39 25.71 8.69 22.30
C THR A 39 27.06 8.59 21.57
N GLY A 40 27.13 7.77 20.52
CA GLY A 40 28.30 7.64 19.68
C GLY A 40 28.54 8.86 18.79
N PRO A 41 29.68 8.88 18.06
CA PRO A 41 30.06 9.99 17.17
C PRO A 41 29.02 10.31 16.08
N ILE A 42 28.23 9.30 15.70
CA ILE A 42 27.10 9.43 14.77
C ILE A 42 25.92 8.70 15.41
N PRO A 43 25.01 9.41 16.10
CA PRO A 43 23.79 8.81 16.65
C PRO A 43 22.92 8.23 15.54
N PHE A 44 22.35 7.05 15.80
CA PHE A 44 21.38 6.38 14.94
C PHE A 44 19.97 6.56 15.48
N VAL A 45 19.13 7.25 14.72
CA VAL A 45 17.76 7.61 15.12
C VAL A 45 16.77 6.94 14.17
N PRO A 46 16.25 5.75 14.51
CA PRO A 46 15.10 5.21 13.82
C PRO A 46 13.85 6.00 14.19
N THR A 47 13.08 6.44 13.21
CA THR A 47 11.82 7.15 13.39
C THR A 47 10.81 6.74 12.32
N THR A 48 9.56 7.13 12.52
CA THR A 48 8.52 6.88 11.53
C THR A 48 8.39 8.05 10.56
N LEU A 49 7.89 7.76 9.36
CA LEU A 49 7.64 8.78 8.35
C LEU A 49 6.60 9.80 8.84
N GLU A 50 5.58 9.33 9.56
CA GLU A 50 4.53 10.14 10.17
C GLU A 50 5.11 11.07 11.25
N HIS A 51 6.04 10.57 12.08
CA HIS A 51 6.72 11.39 13.09
C HIS A 51 7.65 12.42 12.43
N ALA A 52 8.32 12.07 11.33
CA ALA A 52 9.12 13.03 10.56
C ALA A 52 8.25 14.16 9.99
N PHE A 53 7.04 13.85 9.50
CA PHE A 53 6.09 14.89 9.04
C PHE A 53 5.63 15.79 10.18
N ALA A 54 5.33 15.22 11.35
CA ALA A 54 5.00 16.00 12.54
C ALA A 54 6.15 16.95 12.92
N ALA A 55 7.40 16.47 12.90
CA ALA A 55 8.57 17.30 13.18
C ALA A 55 8.73 18.45 12.16
N ILE A 56 8.52 18.19 10.86
CA ILE A 56 8.53 19.22 9.80
C ILE A 56 7.44 20.27 10.05
N ALA A 57 6.24 19.84 10.42
CA ALA A 57 5.16 20.77 10.77
C ALA A 57 5.53 21.65 11.97
N THR A 58 6.09 21.05 13.04
CA THR A 58 6.54 21.80 14.23
C THR A 58 7.70 22.76 13.94
N ALA A 59 8.49 22.48 12.90
CA ALA A 59 9.56 23.36 12.44
C ALA A 59 9.05 24.56 11.61
N GLY A 60 7.73 24.74 11.48
CA GLY A 60 7.11 25.88 10.79
C GLY A 60 6.72 25.60 9.34
N LEU A 61 6.72 24.33 8.90
CA LEU A 61 6.34 23.93 7.53
C LEU A 61 5.10 23.01 7.50
N PRO A 62 3.95 23.43 8.05
CA PRO A 62 2.77 22.58 8.18
C PRO A 62 2.17 22.16 6.83
N ASP A 63 2.16 23.05 5.84
CA ASP A 63 1.61 22.71 4.51
C ASP A 63 2.49 21.72 3.76
N HIS A 64 3.81 21.80 3.94
CA HIS A 64 4.73 20.82 3.38
C HIS A 64 4.53 19.44 4.03
N ALA A 65 4.39 19.40 5.36
CA ALA A 65 4.09 18.16 6.07
C ALA A 65 2.76 17.53 5.61
N ARG A 66 1.71 18.34 5.39
CA ARG A 66 0.43 17.86 4.84
C ARG A 66 0.57 17.30 3.42
N ALA A 67 1.32 17.98 2.56
CA ALA A 67 1.56 17.51 1.19
C ALA A 67 2.31 16.17 1.19
N LEU A 68 3.30 16.01 2.06
CA LEU A 68 4.02 14.75 2.23
C LEU A 68 3.12 13.64 2.78
N HIS A 69 2.30 13.92 3.79
CA HIS A 69 1.32 12.98 4.33
C HIS A 69 0.37 12.49 3.23
N ARG A 70 -0.26 13.41 2.50
CA ARG A 70 -1.19 13.09 1.41
C ARG A 70 -0.56 12.22 0.32
N ARG A 71 0.74 12.37 0.09
CA ARG A 71 1.47 11.63 -0.95
C ARG A 71 1.91 10.24 -0.50
N TYR A 72 2.34 10.09 0.76
CA TYR A 72 3.10 8.92 1.18
C TYR A 72 2.41 8.06 2.25
N THR A 73 1.45 8.61 2.99
CA THR A 73 0.83 7.91 4.12
C THR A 73 -0.71 7.95 4.11
N ASP A 74 -1.31 8.68 3.18
CA ASP A 74 -2.76 8.75 3.01
C ASP A 74 -3.22 7.69 1.99
N PHE A 75 -3.62 6.52 2.50
CA PHE A 75 -4.05 5.38 1.70
C PHE A 75 -5.56 5.33 1.45
N TRP A 76 -6.32 6.35 1.85
CA TRP A 76 -7.78 6.42 1.72
C TRP A 76 -8.31 6.00 0.34
N LEU A 77 -7.66 6.44 -0.74
CA LEU A 77 -8.10 6.10 -2.11
C LEU A 77 -7.88 4.62 -2.41
N VAL A 78 -6.78 4.06 -1.94
CA VAL A 78 -6.46 2.63 -2.13
C VAL A 78 -7.42 1.78 -1.29
N ASP A 79 -7.66 2.17 -0.04
CA ASP A 79 -8.60 1.46 0.84
C ASP A 79 -10.01 1.41 0.24
N GLY A 80 -10.49 2.53 -0.31
CA GLY A 80 -11.79 2.58 -1.00
C GLY A 80 -11.88 1.68 -2.24
N GLU A 81 -10.82 1.62 -3.06
CA GLU A 81 -10.76 0.71 -4.22
C GLU A 81 -10.74 -0.76 -3.79
N LEU A 82 -10.04 -1.09 -2.70
CA LEU A 82 -10.01 -2.45 -2.14
C LEU A 82 -11.38 -2.88 -1.62
N ASP A 83 -12.10 -1.99 -0.92
CA ASP A 83 -13.46 -2.26 -0.44
C ASP A 83 -14.43 -2.51 -1.58
N LEU A 84 -14.36 -1.70 -2.65
CA LEU A 84 -15.17 -1.89 -3.86
C LEU A 84 -14.85 -3.22 -4.55
N ALA A 85 -13.57 -3.57 -4.67
CA ALA A 85 -13.14 -4.84 -5.24
C ALA A 85 -13.63 -6.05 -4.41
N ALA A 86 -13.57 -5.96 -3.08
CA ALA A 86 -14.06 -6.98 -2.17
C ALA A 86 -15.59 -7.16 -2.27
N ALA A 87 -16.35 -6.06 -2.40
CA ALA A 87 -17.78 -6.11 -2.60
C ALA A 87 -18.15 -6.78 -3.94
N ALA A 88 -17.44 -6.44 -5.02
CA ALA A 88 -17.62 -7.07 -6.33
C ALA A 88 -17.30 -8.57 -6.32
N ALA A 89 -16.26 -9.00 -5.60
CA ALA A 89 -15.90 -10.41 -5.46
C ALA A 89 -16.95 -11.24 -4.68
N THR A 90 -17.74 -10.59 -3.84
CA THR A 90 -18.79 -11.25 -3.02
C THR A 90 -20.11 -11.39 -3.78
N GLN A 91 -20.31 -10.60 -4.85
CA GLN A 91 -21.41 -10.83 -5.79
C GLN A 91 -21.10 -12.12 -6.58
N LYS A 92 -21.71 -13.24 -6.15
CA LYS A 92 -21.79 -14.45 -6.98
C LYS A 92 -22.21 -14.05 -8.39
N PRO A 93 -21.63 -14.62 -9.46
CA PRO A 93 -22.20 -14.45 -10.79
C PRO A 93 -23.65 -14.89 -10.70
N ASN A 94 -24.58 -14.01 -11.12
CA ASN A 94 -26.01 -14.24 -11.06
C ASN A 94 -26.30 -15.71 -11.42
N GLU A 95 -26.72 -16.50 -10.43
CA GLU A 95 -27.30 -17.83 -10.58
C GLU A 95 -28.70 -17.65 -11.23
N GLY A 96 -28.72 -17.08 -12.44
CA GLY A 96 -29.91 -16.72 -13.20
C GLY A 96 -29.79 -17.02 -14.69
N MET A 97 -28.62 -17.42 -15.19
CA MET A 97 -28.49 -18.12 -16.48
C MET A 97 -28.32 -19.60 -16.17
N THR A 98 -29.41 -20.26 -15.81
CA THR A 98 -29.37 -21.71 -15.50
C THR A 98 -29.13 -22.49 -16.79
N ALA A 99 -28.41 -23.62 -16.69
CA ALA A 99 -28.13 -24.52 -17.81
C ALA A 99 -29.39 -25.06 -18.53
N LEU A 100 -30.58 -24.84 -17.96
CA LEU A 100 -31.88 -25.14 -18.57
C LEU A 100 -32.27 -24.14 -19.68
N ASP A 101 -31.86 -22.88 -19.58
CA ASP A 101 -32.12 -21.87 -20.62
C ASP A 101 -31.30 -22.15 -21.89
N THR A 102 -30.10 -22.71 -21.74
CA THR A 102 -29.24 -23.09 -22.87
C THR A 102 -29.82 -24.26 -23.67
N ASP A 103 -30.45 -25.23 -23.01
CA ASP A 103 -31.03 -26.41 -23.66
C ASP A 103 -32.36 -26.06 -24.37
N ALA A 104 -33.17 -25.17 -23.78
CA ALA A 104 -34.36 -24.62 -24.43
C ALA A 104 -34.00 -23.77 -25.67
N ALA A 105 -33.01 -22.88 -25.56
CA ALA A 105 -32.53 -22.07 -26.67
C ALA A 105 -31.88 -22.92 -27.79
N TYR A 106 -31.15 -23.99 -27.41
CA TYR A 106 -30.55 -24.92 -28.36
C TYR A 106 -31.61 -25.75 -29.10
N ARG A 107 -32.63 -26.28 -28.39
CA ARG A 107 -33.75 -27.01 -29.03
C ARG A 107 -34.55 -26.13 -29.97
N HIS A 108 -34.81 -24.87 -29.62
CA HIS A 108 -35.53 -23.93 -30.49
C HIS A 108 -34.72 -23.57 -31.75
N ARG A 109 -33.38 -23.42 -31.62
CA ARG A 109 -32.49 -23.21 -32.77
C ARG A 109 -32.41 -24.44 -33.68
N MET A 110 -32.42 -25.66 -33.14
CA MET A 110 -32.38 -26.89 -33.94
C MET A 110 -33.72 -27.19 -34.65
N ALA A 111 -34.85 -26.86 -34.02
CA ALA A 111 -36.18 -26.98 -34.64
C ALA A 111 -36.35 -26.01 -35.84
N SER A 112 -35.89 -24.76 -35.70
CA SER A 112 -35.96 -23.76 -36.78
C SER A 112 -34.97 -23.98 -37.93
N SER A 113 -33.89 -24.76 -37.70
CA SER A 113 -32.92 -25.15 -38.72
C SER A 113 -33.42 -26.31 -39.60
N ARG A 114 -34.18 -27.26 -39.02
CA ARG A 114 -34.78 -28.38 -39.77
C ARG A 114 -35.91 -27.95 -40.70
N SER A 115 -36.67 -26.91 -40.35
CA SER A 115 -37.77 -26.41 -41.20
C SER A 115 -37.31 -25.64 -42.45
N ARG A 116 -36.03 -25.24 -42.53
CA ARG A 116 -35.48 -24.51 -43.69
C ARG A 116 -34.83 -25.41 -44.75
N LYS A 117 -34.75 -26.72 -44.52
CA LYS A 117 -34.14 -27.69 -45.45
C LYS A 117 -35.14 -28.55 -46.24
N ALA A 118 -36.44 -28.27 -46.14
CA ALA A 118 -37.52 -29.04 -46.75
C ALA A 118 -38.45 -28.19 -47.64
N ALA A 119 -37.97 -27.06 -48.17
CA ALA A 119 -38.67 -26.23 -49.15
C ALA A 119 -37.81 -26.08 -50.41
#